data_AF-A0A7C9BXH2-F1
#
_entry.id   AF-A0A7C9BXH2-F1
#
_cell.length_a   1.000
_cell.length_b   1.000
_cell.length_c   1.000
_cell.angle_alpha   90.00
_cell.angle_beta   90.00
_cell.angle_gamma   90.00
#
_symmetry.space_group_name_H-M   'P 1'
#
loop_
_entity.id
_entity.type
_entity.pdbx_description
1 polymer ?
#
loop_
_entity_poly.entity_id
_entity_poly.type
_entity_poly.pdbx_seq_one_letter_code
_entity_poly.pdbx_strand_id
1 'polypeptide(L)'
;GLVGENLGKIASSTAGGDVVAGKSAVVGGLAGVNRATILASTANGSVRVGNAAVAGGLVGHNAGTVRASTANGNVSTGDDSQLGGLVGRNDVLGVVTASSAHGNVDGRANAKAGGLVGSNDGAIGASSANGTVKVGARSVAGGLVGENRGTVIASSAAGGVSAGANGIAGGLVGRNEGSVSSSSASGNVVAGNDSSVGGLVGHNVMNASINASDASGSVKGGDVSSVGGLVGKNDGKIASSSSSSSGEVSGGRNARLGGVAGTNFGNVDRSSSSSRIAYTVGYDQFYGGLVGVNFGWMRGNSVSGSAAAVPLAGLNFRDIRN
;
A
#
# COMPACT_ATOMS: atom_id res chain seq x y z
N GLY A 1 -19.39 -2.98 18.68
CA GLY A 1 -18.19 -2.34 19.23
C GLY A 1 -18.39 -1.93 20.67
N LEU A 2 -17.35 -1.37 21.30
CA LEU A 2 -17.35 -0.99 22.71
C LEU A 2 -17.89 0.43 22.92
N VAL A 3 -17.44 1.41 22.12
CA VAL A 3 -17.88 2.82 22.22
C VAL A 3 -18.04 3.47 20.84
N GLY A 4 -18.89 4.49 20.75
CA GLY A 4 -18.97 5.35 19.56
C GLY A 4 -17.78 6.30 19.45
N GLU A 5 -17.45 6.99 20.54
CA GLU A 5 -16.31 7.92 20.62
C GLU A 5 -15.54 7.69 21.93
N ASN A 6 -14.21 7.55 21.82
CA ASN A 6 -13.32 7.43 22.95
C ASN A 6 -12.62 8.76 23.24
N LEU A 7 -12.96 9.37 24.38
CA LEU A 7 -12.29 10.55 24.94
C LEU A 7 -11.33 10.21 26.09
N GLY A 8 -11.21 8.92 26.45
CA GLY A 8 -10.42 8.44 27.58
C GLY A 8 -9.42 7.34 27.20
N LYS A 9 -9.09 6.49 28.18
CA LYS A 9 -8.19 5.35 27.96
C LYS A 9 -8.99 4.06 27.88
N ILE A 10 -8.92 3.38 26.74
CA ILE A 10 -9.34 1.99 26.57
C ILE A 10 -8.07 1.14 26.61
N ALA A 11 -7.99 0.21 27.56
CA ALA A 11 -6.83 -0.65 27.72
C ALA A 11 -7.24 -2.10 27.92
N SER A 12 -6.47 -3.04 27.38
CA SER A 12 -6.65 -4.48 27.58
C SER A 12 -8.08 -4.96 27.32
N SER A 13 -8.76 -4.35 26.35
CA SER A 13 -10.18 -4.56 26.07
C SER A 13 -10.37 -5.41 24.84
N THR A 14 -11.43 -6.22 24.82
CA THR A 14 -11.77 -7.08 23.67
C THR A 14 -13.20 -6.86 23.22
N ALA A 15 -13.41 -6.66 21.92
CA ALA A 15 -14.73 -6.61 21.29
C ALA A 15 -14.91 -7.78 20.31
N GLY A 16 -15.96 -8.59 20.50
CA GLY A 16 -16.22 -9.78 19.67
C GLY A 16 -17.36 -9.65 18.65
N GLY A 17 -18.27 -8.69 18.85
CA GLY A 17 -19.48 -8.57 18.02
C GLY A 17 -19.23 -7.91 16.67
N ASP A 18 -19.87 -8.43 15.64
CA ASP A 18 -19.92 -7.82 14.31
C ASP A 18 -20.56 -6.42 14.38
N VAL A 19 -20.04 -5.51 13.56
CA VAL A 19 -20.55 -4.14 13.41
C VAL A 19 -21.09 -3.97 12.00
N VAL A 20 -22.36 -3.59 11.89
CA VAL A 20 -23.01 -3.30 10.61
C VAL A 20 -23.55 -1.88 10.64
N ALA A 21 -23.27 -1.10 9.60
CA ALA A 21 -23.75 0.27 9.49
C ALA A 21 -24.12 0.64 8.05
N GLY A 22 -24.94 1.69 7.91
CA GLY A 22 -25.40 2.21 6.62
C GLY A 22 -24.35 3.02 5.87
N LYS A 23 -24.81 3.82 4.90
CA LYS A 23 -23.95 4.74 4.14
C LYS A 23 -23.39 5.86 5.02
N SER A 24 -22.23 6.39 4.66
CA SER A 24 -21.60 7.55 5.31
C SER A 24 -21.27 7.38 6.80
N ALA A 25 -21.21 6.13 7.29
CA ALA A 25 -20.91 5.87 8.68
C ALA A 25 -19.40 5.88 8.96
N VAL A 26 -19.03 6.32 10.16
CA VAL A 26 -17.67 6.19 10.72
C VAL A 26 -17.71 5.13 11.81
N VAL A 27 -17.13 3.96 11.55
CA VAL A 27 -17.27 2.81 12.45
C VAL A 27 -15.97 2.06 12.66
N GLY A 28 -15.78 1.56 13.88
CA GLY A 28 -14.74 0.61 14.20
C GLY A 28 -15.30 -0.58 14.98
N GLY A 29 -14.63 -1.73 14.89
CA GLY A 29 -15.02 -2.92 15.65
C GLY A 29 -14.92 -2.71 17.16
N LEU A 30 -13.99 -1.86 17.63
CA LEU A 30 -13.88 -1.44 19.03
C LEU A 30 -14.43 -0.03 19.26
N ALA A 31 -14.00 0.96 18.47
CA ALA A 31 -14.41 2.36 18.62
C ALA A 31 -14.73 3.02 17.27
N GLY A 32 -15.80 3.81 17.18
CA GLY A 32 -16.06 4.63 15.98
C GLY A 32 -14.97 5.69 15.79
N VAL A 33 -14.78 6.54 16.80
CA VAL A 33 -13.77 7.59 16.84
C VAL A 33 -12.88 7.41 18.07
N ASN A 34 -11.56 7.55 17.92
CA ASN A 34 -10.61 7.63 19.02
C ASN A 34 -9.95 9.00 19.06
N ARG A 35 -10.12 9.77 20.14
CA ARG A 35 -9.41 11.04 20.39
C ARG A 35 -8.36 10.95 21.48
N ALA A 36 -8.27 9.81 22.15
CA ALA A 36 -7.39 9.59 23.28
C ALA A 36 -6.60 8.29 23.06
N THR A 37 -6.51 7.39 24.06
CA THR A 37 -5.63 6.21 23.97
C THR A 37 -6.42 4.91 23.89
N ILE A 38 -6.08 4.09 22.91
CA ILE A 38 -6.40 2.66 22.85
C ILE A 38 -5.09 1.88 22.97
N LEU A 39 -4.99 1.01 23.97
CA LEU A 39 -3.78 0.27 24.30
C LEU A 39 -4.08 -1.22 24.48
N ALA A 40 -3.24 -2.10 23.92
CA ALA A 40 -3.30 -3.54 24.18
C ALA A 40 -4.70 -4.15 23.96
N SER A 41 -5.45 -3.63 22.99
CA SER A 41 -6.87 -3.97 22.82
C SER A 41 -7.10 -4.74 21.52
N THR A 42 -8.15 -5.55 21.49
CA THR A 42 -8.44 -6.48 20.40
C THR A 42 -9.87 -6.32 19.88
N ALA A 43 -10.04 -6.32 18.55
CA ALA A 43 -11.34 -6.45 17.90
C ALA A 43 -11.39 -7.72 17.03
N ASN A 44 -12.35 -8.59 17.30
CA ASN A 44 -12.54 -9.86 16.59
C ASN A 44 -13.73 -9.84 15.62
N GLY A 45 -14.73 -8.99 15.88
CA GLY A 45 -15.93 -8.89 15.05
C GLY A 45 -15.65 -8.26 13.69
N SER A 46 -16.36 -8.73 12.66
CA SER A 46 -16.28 -8.16 11.32
C SER A 46 -17.01 -6.81 11.24
N VAL A 47 -16.55 -5.91 10.38
CA VAL A 47 -17.14 -4.59 10.15
C VAL A 47 -17.67 -4.52 8.73
N ARG A 48 -18.97 -4.28 8.55
CA ARG A 48 -19.64 -4.17 7.25
C ARG A 48 -20.38 -2.85 7.13
N VAL A 49 -20.05 -2.05 6.11
CA VAL A 49 -20.58 -0.69 5.97
C VAL A 49 -21.02 -0.42 4.54
N GLY A 50 -21.97 0.49 4.36
CA GLY A 50 -22.38 0.96 3.04
C GLY A 50 -21.34 1.82 2.34
N ASN A 51 -21.79 2.57 1.32
CA ASN A 51 -20.96 3.49 0.55
C ASN A 51 -20.54 4.72 1.36
N ALA A 52 -19.52 5.44 0.88
CA ALA A 52 -19.01 6.69 1.44
C ALA A 52 -18.58 6.58 2.92
N ALA A 53 -18.16 5.39 3.35
CA ALA A 53 -17.90 5.08 4.75
C ALA A 53 -16.44 5.29 5.15
N VAL A 54 -16.21 5.40 6.46
CA VAL A 54 -14.89 5.27 7.09
C VAL A 54 -14.95 4.09 8.06
N ALA A 55 -14.26 3.00 7.73
CA ALA A 55 -14.36 1.75 8.47
C ALA A 55 -12.99 1.22 8.90
N GLY A 56 -12.83 0.90 10.18
CA GLY A 56 -11.66 0.17 10.68
C GLY A 56 -12.04 -1.09 11.41
N GLY A 57 -11.23 -2.14 11.35
CA GLY A 57 -11.50 -3.34 12.15
C GLY A 57 -11.42 -3.07 13.66
N LEU A 58 -10.58 -2.12 14.09
CA LEU A 58 -10.52 -1.65 15.47
C LEU A 58 -11.15 -0.26 15.62
N VAL A 59 -10.72 0.71 14.81
CA VAL A 59 -11.12 2.13 14.94
C VAL A 59 -11.54 2.72 13.60
N GLY A 60 -12.70 3.36 13.51
CA GLY A 60 -13.09 4.08 12.28
C GLY A 60 -12.16 5.26 12.00
N HIS A 61 -12.15 6.24 12.90
CA HIS A 61 -11.33 7.45 12.81
C HIS A 61 -10.43 7.60 14.04
N ASN A 62 -9.11 7.66 13.83
CA ASN A 62 -8.14 7.86 14.89
C ASN A 62 -7.53 9.26 14.83
N ALA A 63 -7.79 10.08 15.85
CA ALA A 63 -7.14 11.35 16.13
C ALA A 63 -6.32 11.31 17.44
N GLY A 64 -6.13 10.12 18.02
CA GLY A 64 -5.35 9.87 19.22
C GLY A 64 -4.31 8.76 19.00
N THR A 65 -4.01 7.98 20.04
CA THR A 65 -3.04 6.88 19.98
C THR A 65 -3.74 5.52 19.96
N VAL A 66 -3.36 4.67 19.00
CA VAL A 66 -3.63 3.22 18.98
C VAL A 66 -2.29 2.50 19.12
N ARG A 67 -2.12 1.74 20.19
CA ARG A 67 -0.84 1.08 20.50
C ARG A 67 -1.03 -0.37 20.90
N ALA A 68 -0.11 -1.24 20.46
CA ALA A 68 -0.09 -2.65 20.84
C ALA A 68 -1.44 -3.36 20.61
N SER A 69 -2.21 -2.94 19.61
CA SER A 69 -3.60 -3.35 19.45
C SER A 69 -3.78 -4.19 18.19
N THR A 70 -4.78 -5.07 18.20
CA THR A 70 -4.98 -6.09 17.16
C THR A 70 -6.41 -6.03 16.59
N ALA A 71 -6.55 -6.15 15.28
CA ALA A 71 -7.84 -6.39 14.63
C ALA A 71 -7.81 -7.69 13.81
N ASN A 72 -8.74 -8.60 14.11
CA ASN A 72 -8.87 -9.90 13.46
C ASN A 72 -10.07 -9.99 12.52
N GLY A 73 -11.09 -9.16 12.74
CA GLY A 73 -12.31 -9.17 11.94
C GLY A 73 -12.11 -8.60 10.53
N ASN A 74 -12.84 -9.14 9.56
CA ASN A 74 -12.84 -8.63 8.19
C ASN A 74 -13.53 -7.27 8.12
N VAL A 75 -13.07 -6.41 7.21
CA VAL A 75 -13.65 -5.08 6.97
C VAL A 75 -14.14 -5.00 5.53
N SER A 76 -15.42 -4.74 5.32
CA SER A 76 -15.99 -4.56 3.98
C SER A 76 -16.83 -3.30 3.86
N THR A 77 -16.64 -2.54 2.80
CA THR A 77 -17.38 -1.30 2.53
C THR A 77 -17.94 -1.26 1.11
N GLY A 78 -18.83 -0.29 0.86
CA GLY A 78 -19.31 0.04 -0.49
C GLY A 78 -18.35 0.94 -1.26
N ASP A 79 -18.88 1.65 -2.26
CA ASP A 79 -18.10 2.60 -3.06
C ASP A 79 -17.64 3.81 -2.24
N ASP A 80 -16.67 4.57 -2.75
CA ASP A 80 -16.23 5.88 -2.23
C ASP A 80 -15.79 5.87 -0.76
N SER A 81 -15.26 4.75 -0.28
CA SER A 81 -15.00 4.52 1.14
C SER A 81 -13.51 4.51 1.52
N GLN A 82 -13.22 4.81 2.77
CA GLN A 82 -11.90 4.61 3.39
C GLN A 82 -11.99 3.43 4.35
N LEU A 83 -11.14 2.41 4.15
CA LEU A 83 -11.19 1.21 4.97
C LEU A 83 -9.80 0.69 5.32
N GLY A 84 -9.62 0.36 6.60
CA GLY A 84 -8.41 -0.24 7.11
C GLY A 84 -8.70 -1.48 7.93
N GLY A 85 -7.86 -2.50 7.87
CA GLY A 85 -8.03 -3.67 8.74
C GLY A 85 -7.92 -3.32 10.22
N LEU A 86 -7.14 -2.29 10.60
CA LEU A 86 -7.10 -1.75 11.97
C LEU A 86 -7.83 -0.40 12.07
N VAL A 87 -7.44 0.58 11.23
CA VAL A 87 -7.94 1.96 11.31
C VAL A 87 -8.47 2.43 9.96
N GLY A 88 -9.70 2.93 9.88
CA GLY A 88 -10.23 3.49 8.62
C GLY A 88 -9.44 4.72 8.16
N ARG A 89 -9.39 5.73 9.02
CA ARG A 89 -8.60 6.95 8.82
C ARG A 89 -7.79 7.32 10.05
N ASN A 90 -6.49 7.50 9.87
CA ASN A 90 -5.57 8.02 10.88
C ASN A 90 -5.30 9.50 10.58
N ASP A 91 -5.82 10.39 11.41
CA ASP A 91 -5.72 11.85 11.24
C ASP A 91 -4.31 12.38 11.56
N VAL A 92 -4.05 13.67 11.35
CA VAL A 92 -2.74 14.32 11.53
C VAL A 92 -2.14 14.08 12.92
N LEU A 93 -2.97 14.10 13.97
CA LEU A 93 -2.54 13.81 15.35
C LEU A 93 -2.57 12.31 15.70
N GLY A 94 -3.07 11.50 14.78
CA GLY A 94 -3.24 10.08 14.94
C GLY A 94 -1.91 9.33 14.93
N VAL A 95 -1.71 8.48 15.93
CA VAL A 95 -0.54 7.60 16.04
C VAL A 95 -1.01 6.15 16.10
N VAL A 96 -0.50 5.32 15.19
CA VAL A 96 -0.67 3.87 15.21
C VAL A 96 0.70 3.23 15.39
N THR A 97 0.89 2.48 16.48
CA THR A 97 2.20 1.88 16.75
C THR A 97 2.12 0.47 17.34
N ALA A 98 3.08 -0.38 16.99
CA ALA A 98 3.17 -1.76 17.50
C ALA A 98 1.87 -2.55 17.31
N SER A 99 1.10 -2.29 16.26
CA SER A 99 -0.26 -2.81 16.09
C SER A 99 -0.37 -3.71 14.86
N SER A 100 -1.33 -4.62 14.86
CA SER A 100 -1.48 -5.62 13.80
C SER A 100 -2.91 -5.78 13.29
N ALA A 101 -3.05 -6.07 12.00
CA ALA A 101 -4.32 -6.43 11.37
C ALA A 101 -4.23 -7.75 10.62
N HIS A 102 -5.18 -8.65 10.87
CA HIS A 102 -5.23 -9.98 10.26
C HIS A 102 -6.45 -10.18 9.36
N GLY A 103 -7.53 -9.40 9.57
CA GLY A 103 -8.75 -9.50 8.78
C GLY A 103 -8.57 -9.00 7.34
N ASN A 104 -9.31 -9.61 6.42
CA ASN A 104 -9.34 -9.19 5.02
C ASN A 104 -10.09 -7.86 4.87
N VAL A 105 -9.67 -7.07 3.88
CA VAL A 105 -10.23 -5.75 3.57
C VAL A 105 -10.83 -5.78 2.16
N ASP A 106 -12.14 -5.59 2.03
CA ASP A 106 -12.89 -5.65 0.75
C ASP A 106 -13.67 -4.34 0.51
N GLY A 107 -13.15 -3.50 -0.39
CA GLY A 107 -13.77 -2.25 -0.81
C GLY A 107 -14.31 -2.33 -2.25
N ARG A 108 -15.24 -1.46 -2.61
CA ARG A 108 -15.73 -1.37 -3.99
C ARG A 108 -14.98 -0.30 -4.79
N ALA A 109 -15.65 0.38 -5.73
CA ALA A 109 -15.00 1.38 -6.58
C ALA A 109 -14.67 2.65 -5.78
N ASN A 110 -13.66 3.39 -6.25
CA ASN A 110 -13.20 4.65 -5.64
C ASN A 110 -12.82 4.53 -4.15
N ALA A 111 -12.42 3.33 -3.71
CA ALA A 111 -12.06 3.08 -2.32
C ALA A 111 -10.59 3.41 -2.05
N LYS A 112 -10.28 3.80 -0.80
CA LYS A 112 -8.92 3.88 -0.26
C LYS A 112 -8.76 2.82 0.82
N ALA A 113 -8.09 1.72 0.47
CA ALA A 113 -8.02 0.53 1.31
C ALA A 113 -6.59 0.22 1.74
N GLY A 114 -6.39 0.01 3.04
CA GLY A 114 -5.13 -0.50 3.60
C GLY A 114 -5.38 -1.75 4.43
N GLY A 115 -4.46 -2.72 4.41
CA GLY A 115 -4.57 -3.86 5.32
C GLY A 115 -4.48 -3.44 6.79
N LEU A 116 -3.75 -2.36 7.10
CA LEU A 116 -3.75 -1.72 8.43
C LEU A 116 -4.59 -0.44 8.45
N VAL A 117 -4.28 0.53 7.58
CA VAL A 117 -4.87 1.88 7.60
C VAL A 117 -5.38 2.31 6.22
N GLY A 118 -6.65 2.71 6.11
CA GLY A 118 -7.19 3.18 4.83
C GLY A 118 -6.54 4.48 4.33
N SER A 119 -6.55 5.52 5.15
CA SER A 119 -5.87 6.80 4.88
C SER A 119 -5.08 7.28 6.09
N ASN A 120 -3.83 7.66 5.89
CA ASN A 120 -2.90 8.08 6.93
C ASN A 120 -2.41 9.52 6.70
N ASP A 121 -2.87 10.45 7.53
CA ASP A 121 -2.35 11.82 7.62
C ASP A 121 -1.35 11.96 8.81
N GLY A 122 -1.32 11.00 9.74
CA GLY A 122 -0.47 10.98 10.94
C GLY A 122 0.71 10.02 10.87
N ALA A 123 1.02 9.35 11.98
CA ALA A 123 2.20 8.47 12.10
C ALA A 123 1.83 7.00 12.27
N ILE A 124 2.51 6.12 11.51
CA ILE A 124 2.45 4.67 11.63
C ILE A 124 3.86 4.13 11.87
N GLY A 125 4.04 3.34 12.94
CA GLY A 125 5.34 2.78 13.30
C GLY A 125 5.26 1.34 13.79
N ALA A 126 6.24 0.50 13.45
CA ALA A 126 6.39 -0.84 14.00
C ALA A 126 5.12 -1.71 13.90
N SER A 127 4.35 -1.56 12.81
CA SER A 127 3.01 -2.17 12.68
C SER A 127 2.95 -3.11 11.48
N SER A 128 2.00 -4.05 11.49
CA SER A 128 1.92 -5.08 10.44
C SER A 128 0.51 -5.40 9.97
N ALA A 129 0.39 -5.84 8.71
CA ALA A 129 -0.87 -6.30 8.14
C ALA A 129 -0.69 -7.59 7.33
N ASN A 130 -1.54 -8.58 7.60
CA ASN A 130 -1.47 -9.92 6.99
C ASN A 130 -2.72 -10.27 6.16
N GLY A 131 -3.84 -9.59 6.38
CA GLY A 131 -5.08 -9.81 5.62
C GLY A 131 -4.97 -9.33 4.17
N THR A 132 -5.68 -9.99 3.26
CA THR A 132 -5.70 -9.58 1.85
C THR A 132 -6.49 -8.29 1.67
N VAL A 133 -6.08 -7.44 0.73
CA VAL A 133 -6.78 -6.21 0.36
C VAL A 133 -7.32 -6.34 -1.06
N LYS A 134 -8.63 -6.18 -1.22
CA LYS A 134 -9.32 -6.22 -2.52
C LYS A 134 -10.16 -4.97 -2.71
N VAL A 135 -10.00 -4.30 -3.84
CA VAL A 135 -10.78 -3.11 -4.21
C VAL A 135 -11.25 -3.14 -5.65
N GLY A 136 -12.31 -2.37 -5.93
CA GLY A 136 -12.83 -2.16 -7.29
C GLY A 136 -11.97 -1.25 -8.17
N ALA A 137 -12.56 -0.77 -9.27
CA ALA A 137 -11.92 0.15 -10.19
C ALA A 137 -11.72 1.55 -9.58
N ARG A 138 -10.74 2.31 -10.09
CA ARG A 138 -10.41 3.68 -9.64
C ARG A 138 -10.06 3.79 -8.16
N SER A 139 -9.64 2.69 -7.56
CA SER A 139 -9.34 2.59 -6.13
C SER A 139 -7.84 2.67 -5.86
N VAL A 140 -7.50 3.02 -4.62
CA VAL A 140 -6.14 3.02 -4.09
C VAL A 140 -6.05 1.91 -3.04
N ALA A 141 -5.15 0.95 -3.23
CA ALA A 141 -4.97 -0.18 -2.33
C ALA A 141 -3.50 -0.35 -1.92
N GLY A 142 -3.27 -0.48 -0.62
CA GLY A 142 -1.98 -0.87 -0.06
C GLY A 142 -2.11 -2.03 0.90
N GLY A 143 -1.13 -2.94 0.93
CA GLY A 143 -1.16 -4.04 1.91
C GLY A 143 -1.07 -3.55 3.36
N LEU A 144 -0.43 -2.41 3.62
CA LEU A 144 -0.45 -1.72 4.90
C LEU A 144 -1.35 -0.48 4.87
N VAL A 145 -1.09 0.44 3.94
CA VAL A 145 -1.75 1.75 3.88
C VAL A 145 -2.31 2.04 2.49
N GLY A 146 -3.59 2.39 2.39
CA GLY A 146 -4.15 2.81 1.10
C GLY A 146 -3.49 4.10 0.60
N GLU A 147 -3.72 5.18 1.32
CA GLU A 147 -3.17 6.51 1.01
C GLU A 147 -2.35 7.04 2.18
N ASN A 148 -1.09 7.40 1.94
CA ASN A 148 -0.19 7.92 2.96
C ASN A 148 0.20 9.38 2.67
N ARG A 149 -0.20 10.31 3.53
CA ARG A 149 0.28 11.71 3.57
C ARG A 149 1.20 11.99 4.76
N GLY A 150 1.17 11.12 5.77
CA GLY A 150 2.03 11.20 6.93
C GLY A 150 3.27 10.32 6.83
N THR A 151 3.62 9.63 7.93
CA THR A 151 4.83 8.81 8.03
C THR A 151 4.50 7.33 8.24
N VAL A 152 5.25 6.47 7.56
CA VAL A 152 5.26 5.02 7.76
C VAL A 152 6.70 4.58 8.01
N ILE A 153 6.96 4.00 9.17
CA ILE A 153 8.29 3.56 9.56
C ILE A 153 8.28 2.14 10.14
N ALA A 154 9.31 1.34 9.83
CA ALA A 154 9.53 0.03 10.45
C ALA A 154 8.31 -0.89 10.38
N SER A 155 7.54 -0.84 9.30
CA SER A 155 6.25 -1.53 9.20
C SER A 155 6.23 -2.52 8.04
N SER A 156 5.37 -3.53 8.11
CA SER A 156 5.36 -4.62 7.13
C SER A 156 3.98 -5.08 6.68
N ALA A 157 3.89 -5.54 5.42
CA ALA A 157 2.67 -6.11 4.88
C ALA A 157 2.94 -7.45 4.17
N ALA A 158 2.18 -8.47 4.52
CA ALA A 158 2.26 -9.80 3.92
C ALA A 158 1.01 -10.20 3.12
N GLY A 159 -0.11 -9.48 3.32
CA GLY A 159 -1.35 -9.74 2.60
C GLY A 159 -1.27 -9.40 1.12
N GLY A 160 -1.85 -10.24 0.27
CA GLY A 160 -1.98 -9.95 -1.16
C GLY A 160 -2.90 -8.76 -1.44
N VAL A 161 -2.60 -8.00 -2.49
CA VAL A 161 -3.32 -6.78 -2.88
C VAL A 161 -3.90 -6.93 -4.28
N SER A 162 -5.20 -6.66 -4.44
CA SER A 162 -5.90 -6.67 -5.72
C SER A 162 -6.70 -5.40 -5.95
N ALA A 163 -6.50 -4.74 -7.08
CA ALA A 163 -7.28 -3.57 -7.50
C ALA A 163 -7.89 -3.75 -8.90
N GLY A 164 -9.01 -3.09 -9.15
CA GLY A 164 -9.62 -3.04 -10.48
C GLY A 164 -8.84 -2.18 -11.47
N ALA A 165 -9.43 -1.93 -12.64
CA ALA A 165 -8.85 -1.03 -13.65
C ALA A 165 -8.76 0.41 -13.14
N ASN A 166 -7.82 1.19 -13.69
CA ASN A 166 -7.46 2.53 -13.23
C ASN A 166 -7.07 2.56 -11.75
N GLY A 167 -6.50 1.47 -11.25
CA GLY A 167 -6.14 1.30 -9.85
C GLY A 167 -4.73 1.78 -9.53
N ILE A 168 -4.51 2.12 -8.26
CA ILE A 168 -3.17 2.34 -7.71
C ILE A 168 -2.96 1.29 -6.61
N ALA A 169 -2.07 0.34 -6.86
CA ALA A 169 -1.86 -0.80 -5.97
C ALA A 169 -0.39 -0.93 -5.56
N GLY A 170 -0.15 -1.00 -4.25
CA GLY A 170 1.18 -1.24 -3.69
C GLY A 170 1.17 -2.34 -2.63
N GLY A 171 2.22 -3.15 -2.55
CA GLY A 171 2.29 -4.19 -1.52
C GLY A 171 2.35 -3.64 -0.10
N LEU A 172 2.93 -2.44 0.10
CA LEU A 172 2.89 -1.72 1.37
C LEU A 172 1.92 -0.53 1.30
N VAL A 173 2.15 0.40 0.37
CA VAL A 173 1.39 1.65 0.26
C VAL A 173 0.80 1.78 -1.14
N GLY A 174 -0.50 2.04 -1.26
CA GLY A 174 -1.09 2.32 -2.57
C GLY A 174 -0.53 3.61 -3.17
N ARG A 175 -0.89 4.74 -2.56
CA ARG A 175 -0.44 6.08 -2.96
C ARG A 175 0.34 6.76 -1.83
N ASN A 176 1.58 7.12 -2.10
CA ASN A 176 2.46 7.79 -1.15
C ASN A 176 2.65 9.26 -1.52
N GLU A 177 2.25 10.15 -0.61
CA GLU A 177 2.47 11.60 -0.60
C GLU A 177 3.36 12.06 0.57
N GLY A 178 3.65 11.16 1.50
CA GLY A 178 4.50 11.42 2.67
C GLY A 178 5.82 10.65 2.61
N SER A 179 6.21 10.07 3.74
CA SER A 179 7.45 9.28 3.85
C SER A 179 7.19 7.82 4.22
N VAL A 180 7.97 6.95 3.59
CA VAL A 180 8.05 5.52 3.90
C VAL A 180 9.51 5.17 4.15
N SER A 181 9.81 4.58 5.32
CA SER A 181 11.17 4.16 5.65
C SER A 181 11.25 2.84 6.39
N SER A 182 12.34 2.10 6.19
CA SER A 182 12.64 0.86 6.91
C SER A 182 11.49 -0.16 6.88
N SER A 183 10.74 -0.23 5.79
CA SER A 183 9.48 -0.97 5.72
C SER A 183 9.51 -2.02 4.61
N SER A 184 8.67 -3.05 4.71
CA SER A 184 8.73 -4.18 3.77
C SER A 184 7.37 -4.72 3.34
N ALA A 185 7.32 -5.26 2.12
CA ALA A 185 6.14 -5.93 1.59
C ALA A 185 6.49 -7.27 0.93
N SER A 186 5.74 -8.32 1.24
CA SER A 186 5.90 -9.66 0.66
C SER A 186 4.64 -10.18 -0.05
N GLY A 187 3.51 -9.50 0.10
CA GLY A 187 2.26 -9.86 -0.57
C GLY A 187 2.33 -9.63 -2.09
N ASN A 188 1.70 -10.53 -2.85
CA ASN A 188 1.54 -10.36 -4.30
C ASN A 188 0.60 -9.20 -4.62
N VAL A 189 0.90 -8.44 -5.68
CA VAL A 189 0.13 -7.25 -6.08
C VAL A 189 -0.39 -7.42 -7.51
N VAL A 190 -1.71 -7.31 -7.68
CA VAL A 190 -2.37 -7.41 -8.99
C VAL A 190 -3.30 -6.22 -9.21
N ALA A 191 -3.21 -5.56 -10.36
CA ALA A 191 -4.20 -4.55 -10.75
C ALA A 191 -4.66 -4.72 -12.21
N GLY A 192 -5.81 -4.13 -12.53
CA GLY A 192 -6.38 -4.13 -13.87
C GLY A 192 -5.62 -3.22 -14.85
N ASN A 193 -6.28 -2.89 -15.96
CA ASN A 193 -5.71 -1.99 -16.99
C ASN A 193 -5.48 -0.57 -16.46
N ASP A 194 -4.62 0.18 -17.13
CA ASP A 194 -4.34 1.60 -16.86
C ASP A 194 -3.96 1.88 -15.39
N SER A 195 -3.21 0.97 -14.78
CA SER A 195 -2.93 0.98 -13.34
C SER A 195 -1.46 1.31 -13.02
N SER A 196 -1.22 1.76 -11.79
CA SER A 196 0.13 1.87 -11.22
C SER A 196 0.30 0.79 -10.16
N VAL A 197 1.22 -0.15 -10.40
CA VAL A 197 1.35 -1.37 -9.61
C VAL A 197 2.80 -1.52 -9.13
N GLY A 198 3.01 -1.47 -7.82
CA GLY A 198 4.34 -1.59 -7.22
C GLY A 198 4.41 -2.69 -6.17
N GLY A 199 5.52 -3.42 -6.10
CA GLY A 199 5.72 -4.40 -5.02
C GLY A 199 5.74 -3.75 -3.64
N LEU A 200 6.23 -2.51 -3.52
CA LEU A 200 6.16 -1.70 -2.30
C LEU A 200 5.12 -0.60 -2.40
N VAL A 201 5.24 0.29 -3.40
CA VAL A 201 4.39 1.48 -3.56
C VAL A 201 3.77 1.56 -4.95
N GLY A 202 2.45 1.71 -5.06
CA GLY A 202 1.79 1.87 -6.35
C GLY A 202 2.21 3.16 -7.06
N HIS A 203 2.03 4.30 -6.39
CA HIS A 203 2.42 5.61 -6.89
C HIS A 203 3.09 6.45 -5.79
N ASN A 204 4.35 6.82 -6.02
CA ASN A 204 5.10 7.74 -5.17
C ASN A 204 5.08 9.14 -5.80
N VAL A 205 4.30 10.07 -5.25
CA VAL A 205 4.08 11.38 -5.88
C VAL A 205 5.24 12.36 -5.66
N MET A 206 5.18 13.52 -6.28
CA MET A 206 6.15 14.60 -6.08
C MET A 206 6.27 14.96 -4.58
N ASN A 207 7.49 15.20 -4.11
CA ASN A 207 7.86 15.44 -2.70
C ASN A 207 7.72 14.24 -1.76
N ALA A 208 7.15 13.13 -2.20
CA ALA A 208 7.10 11.90 -1.42
C ALA A 208 8.46 11.18 -1.43
N SER A 209 8.73 10.41 -0.37
CA SER A 209 10.00 9.70 -0.22
C SER A 209 9.83 8.25 0.21
N ILE A 210 10.68 7.39 -0.35
CA ILE A 210 10.85 5.99 0.02
C ILE A 210 12.33 5.79 0.34
N ASN A 211 12.62 5.23 1.51
CA ASN A 211 14.00 4.97 1.93
C ASN A 211 14.15 3.60 2.61
N ALA A 212 15.26 2.90 2.35
CA ALA A 212 15.62 1.68 3.08
C ALA A 212 14.46 0.68 3.19
N SER A 213 13.72 0.47 2.09
CA SER A 213 12.50 -0.34 2.10
C SER A 213 12.55 -1.40 1.01
N ASP A 214 11.87 -2.52 1.25
CA ASP A 214 12.06 -3.74 0.47
C ASP A 214 10.74 -4.38 0.02
N ALA A 215 10.71 -4.92 -1.19
CA ALA A 215 9.58 -5.69 -1.70
C ALA A 215 10.02 -7.03 -2.29
N SER A 216 9.24 -8.09 -2.03
CA SER A 216 9.52 -9.45 -2.52
C SER A 216 8.34 -10.18 -3.19
N GLY A 217 7.12 -9.64 -3.11
CA GLY A 217 5.96 -10.21 -3.78
C GLY A 217 6.02 -10.09 -5.31
N SER A 218 5.28 -10.95 -6.02
CA SER A 218 5.07 -10.80 -7.47
C SER A 218 4.17 -9.60 -7.77
N VAL A 219 4.38 -8.97 -8.94
CA VAL A 219 3.67 -7.75 -9.34
C VAL A 219 3.12 -7.91 -10.75
N LYS A 220 1.80 -7.73 -10.92
CA LYS A 220 1.11 -7.85 -12.21
C LYS A 220 0.16 -6.69 -12.48
N GLY A 221 0.35 -5.99 -13.58
CA GLY A 221 -0.60 -5.00 -14.10
C GLY A 221 -1.36 -5.49 -15.33
N GLY A 222 -2.48 -4.85 -15.67
CA GLY A 222 -3.17 -5.02 -16.94
C GLY A 222 -2.52 -4.26 -18.09
N ASP A 223 -3.25 -4.06 -19.18
CA ASP A 223 -2.81 -3.28 -20.34
C ASP A 223 -2.47 -1.83 -19.90
N VAL A 224 -1.46 -1.23 -20.54
CA VAL A 224 -1.02 0.18 -20.37
C VAL A 224 -0.53 0.52 -18.95
N SER A 225 -0.44 -0.48 -18.06
CA SER A 225 -0.03 -0.28 -16.67
C SER A 225 1.45 0.05 -16.52
N SER A 226 1.78 0.80 -15.47
CA SER A 226 3.16 0.94 -14.98
C SER A 226 3.38 -0.03 -13.83
N VAL A 227 4.27 -1.00 -14.04
CA VAL A 227 4.50 -2.12 -13.13
C VAL A 227 5.96 -2.11 -12.68
N GLY A 228 6.21 -1.90 -11.40
CA GLY A 228 7.54 -1.90 -10.82
C GLY A 228 7.69 -2.93 -9.71
N GLY A 229 8.84 -3.60 -9.64
CA GLY A 229 9.15 -4.50 -8.53
C GLY A 229 9.19 -3.76 -7.19
N LEU A 230 9.59 -2.47 -7.16
CA LEU A 230 9.45 -1.61 -5.98
C LEU A 230 8.28 -0.62 -6.14
N VAL A 231 8.28 0.20 -7.19
CA VAL A 231 7.34 1.30 -7.38
C VAL A 231 6.68 1.28 -8.75
N GLY A 232 5.35 1.32 -8.83
CA GLY A 232 4.65 1.38 -10.13
C GLY A 232 5.00 2.66 -10.90
N LYS A 233 4.66 3.81 -10.33
CA LYS A 233 5.02 5.14 -10.85
C LYS A 233 5.76 5.95 -9.80
N ASN A 234 6.91 6.51 -10.15
CA ASN A 234 7.71 7.37 -9.27
C ASN A 234 7.83 8.79 -9.81
N ASP A 235 7.23 9.76 -9.12
CA ASP A 235 7.44 11.20 -9.32
C ASP A 235 8.30 11.81 -8.18
N GLY A 236 8.49 11.07 -7.07
CA GLY A 236 9.23 11.49 -5.89
C GLY A 236 10.65 10.93 -5.80
N LYS A 237 11.12 10.71 -4.56
CA LYS A 237 12.46 10.15 -4.28
C LYS A 237 12.38 8.68 -3.83
N ILE A 238 13.23 7.84 -4.40
CA ILE A 238 13.53 6.50 -3.94
C ILE A 238 15.01 6.45 -3.59
N ALA A 239 15.36 5.96 -2.41
CA ALA A 239 16.76 5.85 -1.99
C ALA A 239 17.03 4.56 -1.21
N SER A 240 18.17 3.92 -1.46
CA SER A 240 18.65 2.77 -0.68
C SER A 240 17.61 1.66 -0.53
N SER A 241 16.77 1.44 -1.52
CA SER A 241 15.62 0.52 -1.45
C SER A 241 15.83 -0.64 -2.41
N SER A 242 15.36 -1.83 -2.05
CA SER A 242 15.58 -3.02 -2.87
C SER A 242 14.28 -3.69 -3.28
N SER A 243 14.26 -4.19 -4.50
CA SER A 243 13.22 -5.11 -4.97
C SER A 243 13.88 -6.46 -5.17
N SER A 244 13.51 -7.40 -4.31
CA SER A 244 13.92 -8.79 -4.40
C SER A 244 12.68 -9.64 -4.62
N SER A 245 11.96 -9.38 -5.72
CA SER A 245 10.85 -10.26 -6.06
C SER A 245 11.42 -11.61 -6.49
N SER A 246 11.32 -12.60 -5.59
CA SER A 246 11.37 -14.00 -6.00
C SER A 246 10.23 -14.29 -6.98
N GLY A 247 9.14 -13.50 -6.91
CA GLY A 247 8.09 -13.39 -7.89
C GLY A 247 8.44 -12.54 -9.12
N GLU A 248 7.55 -12.54 -10.09
CA GLU A 248 7.76 -11.92 -11.41
C GLU A 248 7.16 -10.50 -11.47
N VAL A 249 7.77 -9.62 -12.26
CA VAL A 249 7.17 -8.35 -12.71
C VAL A 249 6.59 -8.58 -14.11
N SER A 250 5.27 -8.51 -14.24
CA SER A 250 4.55 -8.81 -15.48
C SER A 250 3.44 -7.80 -15.79
N GLY A 251 3.00 -7.73 -17.04
CA GLY A 251 1.97 -6.79 -17.46
C GLY A 251 1.19 -7.22 -18.71
N GLY A 252 0.14 -6.46 -19.03
CA GLY A 252 -0.58 -6.57 -20.30
C GLY A 252 0.10 -5.82 -21.45
N ARG A 253 -0.64 -5.58 -22.54
CA ARG A 253 -0.16 -4.85 -23.73
C ARG A 253 0.22 -3.42 -23.39
N ASN A 254 1.29 -2.89 -23.98
CA ASN A 254 1.80 -1.54 -23.77
C ASN A 254 2.19 -1.23 -22.31
N ALA A 255 2.34 -2.25 -21.46
CA ALA A 255 2.76 -2.06 -20.08
C ALA A 255 4.24 -1.64 -19.99
N ARG A 256 4.58 -0.96 -18.90
CA ARG A 256 5.93 -0.47 -18.59
C ARG A 256 6.44 -1.25 -17.39
N LEU A 257 7.40 -2.14 -17.61
CA LEU A 257 7.87 -3.11 -16.63
C LEU A 257 9.27 -2.73 -16.16
N GLY A 258 9.44 -2.47 -14.86
CA GLY A 258 10.74 -2.16 -14.29
C GLY A 258 11.04 -2.97 -13.05
N GLY A 259 12.29 -3.36 -12.84
CA GLY A 259 12.69 -4.01 -11.60
C GLY A 259 12.52 -3.09 -10.39
N VAL A 260 13.00 -1.85 -10.46
CA VAL A 260 12.76 -0.83 -9.43
C VAL A 260 11.46 -0.07 -9.73
N ALA A 261 11.35 0.57 -10.89
CA ALA A 261 10.22 1.45 -11.21
C ALA A 261 9.57 1.13 -12.57
N GLY A 262 8.26 1.02 -12.65
CA GLY A 262 7.58 0.89 -13.95
C GLY A 262 7.79 2.14 -14.80
N THR A 263 7.46 3.31 -14.25
CA THR A 263 7.79 4.62 -14.81
C THR A 263 8.49 5.49 -13.77
N ASN A 264 9.56 6.20 -14.17
CA ASN A 264 10.28 7.14 -13.32
C ASN A 264 10.30 8.56 -13.91
N PHE A 265 9.76 9.53 -13.17
CA PHE A 265 9.93 10.97 -13.39
C PHE A 265 10.79 11.63 -12.30
N GLY A 266 10.95 10.95 -11.15
CA GLY A 266 11.65 11.46 -9.99
C GLY A 266 13.13 11.06 -9.92
N ASN A 267 13.62 10.89 -8.70
CA ASN A 267 15.01 10.53 -8.42
C ASN A 267 15.09 9.14 -7.78
N VAL A 268 15.98 8.29 -8.29
CA VAL A 268 16.24 6.94 -7.78
C VAL A 268 17.74 6.82 -7.49
N ASP A 269 18.08 6.74 -6.20
CA ASP A 269 19.46 6.65 -5.74
C ASP A 269 19.73 5.31 -5.05
N ARG A 270 20.88 4.69 -5.33
CA ARG A 270 21.41 3.55 -4.57
C ARG A 270 20.42 2.41 -4.33
N SER A 271 19.52 2.20 -5.28
CA SER A 271 18.45 1.21 -5.19
C SER A 271 18.77 0.03 -6.10
N SER A 272 18.22 -1.13 -5.78
CA SER A 272 18.56 -2.36 -6.49
C SER A 272 17.34 -3.17 -6.90
N SER A 273 17.51 -3.97 -7.94
CA SER A 273 16.54 -4.99 -8.31
C SER A 273 17.21 -6.32 -8.66
N SER A 274 16.62 -7.41 -8.16
CA SER A 274 16.91 -8.77 -8.62
C SER A 274 15.71 -9.45 -9.30
N SER A 275 14.62 -8.71 -9.44
CA SER A 275 13.31 -9.15 -9.93
C SER A 275 13.37 -9.72 -11.35
N ARG A 276 12.63 -10.80 -11.62
CA ARG A 276 12.46 -11.31 -12.99
C ARG A 276 11.44 -10.47 -13.76
N ILE A 277 11.85 -9.91 -14.88
CA ILE A 277 10.95 -9.16 -15.78
C ILE A 277 10.33 -10.12 -16.79
N ALA A 278 9.06 -10.48 -16.58
CA ALA A 278 8.30 -11.42 -17.40
C ALA A 278 7.49 -10.69 -18.48
N TYR A 279 8.18 -10.22 -19.52
CA TYR A 279 7.54 -9.59 -20.69
C TYR A 279 6.96 -10.64 -21.64
N THR A 280 6.01 -10.24 -22.49
CA THR A 280 5.33 -11.09 -23.48
C THR A 280 5.58 -10.61 -24.89
N VAL A 281 5.97 -11.51 -25.80
CA VAL A 281 6.20 -11.19 -27.22
C VAL A 281 4.90 -10.76 -27.89
N GLY A 282 4.95 -9.68 -28.67
CA GLY A 282 3.78 -9.11 -29.36
C GLY A 282 2.88 -8.22 -28.49
N TYR A 283 3.28 -7.91 -27.25
CA TYR A 283 2.53 -7.02 -26.36
C TYR A 283 3.05 -5.58 -26.36
N ASP A 284 4.07 -5.23 -27.15
CA ASP A 284 4.62 -3.87 -27.24
C ASP A 284 4.98 -3.25 -25.88
N GLN A 285 5.56 -4.06 -24.98
CA GLN A 285 5.93 -3.65 -23.64
C GLN A 285 7.28 -2.94 -23.62
N PHE A 286 7.40 -1.90 -22.79
CA PHE A 286 8.70 -1.32 -22.44
C PHE A 286 9.20 -1.97 -21.16
N TYR A 287 10.38 -2.59 -21.19
CA TYR A 287 10.87 -3.34 -20.04
C TYR A 287 12.35 -3.09 -19.75
N GLY A 288 12.70 -3.05 -18.46
CA GLY A 288 14.09 -2.95 -18.03
C GLY A 288 14.33 -3.47 -16.61
N GLY A 289 15.57 -3.87 -16.33
CA GLY A 289 16.00 -4.42 -15.05
C GLY A 289 15.93 -3.39 -13.93
N LEU A 290 16.12 -2.10 -14.23
CA LEU A 290 15.86 -1.01 -13.28
C LEU A 290 14.50 -0.36 -13.52
N VAL A 291 14.20 -0.03 -14.78
CA VAL A 291 13.07 0.84 -15.08
C VAL A 291 12.40 0.50 -16.41
N GLY A 292 11.07 0.56 -16.47
CA GLY A 292 10.36 0.41 -17.74
C GLY A 292 10.59 1.63 -18.64
N VAL A 293 10.22 2.81 -18.14
CA VAL A 293 10.45 4.10 -18.83
C VAL A 293 11.02 5.16 -17.87
N ASN A 294 12.13 5.78 -18.24
CA ASN A 294 12.79 6.81 -17.44
C ASN A 294 12.74 8.20 -18.07
N PHE A 295 12.20 9.16 -17.33
CA PHE A 295 12.24 10.61 -17.54
C PHE A 295 12.98 11.34 -16.41
N GLY A 296 13.39 10.61 -15.36
CA GLY A 296 13.99 11.15 -14.15
C GLY A 296 15.49 10.91 -14.06
N TRP A 297 16.01 10.98 -12.84
CA TRP A 297 17.43 10.75 -12.53
C TRP A 297 17.61 9.41 -11.83
N MET A 298 18.60 8.63 -12.27
CA MET A 298 18.96 7.36 -11.63
C MET A 298 20.47 7.32 -11.34
N ARG A 299 20.87 7.17 -10.07
CA ARG A 299 22.29 7.18 -9.66
C ARG A 299 22.68 6.06 -8.69
N GLY A 300 23.78 5.37 -8.97
CA GLY A 300 24.34 4.32 -8.11
C GLY A 300 23.42 3.12 -7.93
N ASN A 301 22.52 2.87 -8.88
CA ASN A 301 21.57 1.77 -8.82
C ASN A 301 22.20 0.49 -9.37
N SER A 302 21.72 -0.67 -8.93
CA SER A 302 22.26 -1.95 -9.37
C SER A 302 21.17 -2.95 -9.76
N VAL A 303 21.51 -3.82 -10.71
CA VAL A 303 20.71 -4.99 -11.06
C VAL A 303 21.52 -6.24 -10.84
N SER A 304 20.86 -7.31 -10.40
CA SER A 304 21.47 -8.62 -10.23
C SER A 304 20.47 -9.73 -10.57
N GLY A 305 20.93 -10.98 -10.61
CA GLY A 305 20.06 -12.13 -10.87
C GLY A 305 19.26 -11.99 -12.17
N SER A 306 17.95 -12.24 -12.10
CA SER A 306 17.08 -12.20 -13.29
C SER A 306 16.90 -10.80 -13.87
N ALA A 307 17.04 -9.73 -13.07
CA ALA A 307 16.94 -8.36 -13.55
C ALA A 307 18.09 -7.97 -14.49
N ALA A 308 19.25 -8.62 -14.35
CA ALA A 308 20.41 -8.39 -15.20
C ALA A 308 20.30 -9.04 -16.60
N ALA A 309 19.26 -9.87 -16.82
CA ALA A 309 19.03 -10.54 -18.10
C ALA A 309 18.32 -9.65 -19.15
N VAL A 310 17.93 -8.43 -18.77
CA VAL A 310 17.27 -7.46 -19.65
C VAL A 310 18.02 -6.12 -19.62
N PRO A 311 17.79 -5.21 -20.59
CA PRO A 311 18.38 -3.87 -20.56
C PRO A 311 18.07 -3.15 -19.24
N LEU A 312 18.91 -2.20 -18.83
CA LEU A 312 18.66 -1.44 -17.59
C LEU A 312 17.35 -0.65 -17.65
N ALA A 313 17.04 -0.07 -18.81
CA ALA A 313 15.84 0.69 -19.07
C ALA A 313 15.18 0.24 -20.36
N GLY A 314 13.85 0.15 -20.39
CA GLY A 314 13.10 -0.09 -21.63
C GLY A 314 13.11 1.12 -22.56
N LEU A 315 12.88 2.32 -21.99
CA LEU A 315 13.12 3.60 -22.64
C LEU A 315 13.78 4.56 -21.66
N ASN A 316 14.72 5.37 -22.15
CA ASN A 316 15.44 6.34 -21.34
C ASN A 316 15.55 7.69 -22.03
N PHE A 317 14.98 8.72 -21.40
CA PHE A 317 14.98 10.10 -21.89
C PHE A 317 15.86 11.04 -21.04
N ARG A 318 16.54 10.53 -20.02
CA ARG A 318 17.43 11.28 -19.10
C ARG A 318 18.60 10.41 -18.59
N ASP A 319 19.32 10.86 -17.57
CA ASP A 319 20.54 10.20 -17.09
C ASP A 319 20.28 8.96 -16.25
N ILE A 320 21.04 7.90 -16.56
CA ILE A 320 21.31 6.75 -15.70
C ILE A 320 22.82 6.70 -15.49
N ARG A 321 23.26 6.85 -14.24
CA ARG A 321 24.68 6.76 -13.85
C ARG A 321 24.83 5.66 -12.80
N ASN A 322 25.44 4.55 -13.16
CA ASN A 322 25.70 3.45 -12.22
C ASN A 322 27.01 3.69 -11.46
#